data_AF-A0A9X3SG08-F1
#
_entry.id   AF-A0A9X3SG08-F1
#
_cell.length_a   1.000
_cell.length_b   1.000
_cell.length_c   1.000
_cell.angle_alpha   90.00
_cell.angle_beta   90.00
_cell.angle_gamma   90.00
#
_symmetry.space_group_name_H-M   'P 1'
#
loop_
_entity.id
_entity.type
_entity.pdbx_description
1 polymer ?
#
loop_
_entity_poly.entity_id
_entity_poly.type
_entity_poly.pdbx_seq_one_letter_code
_entity_poly.pdbx_strand_id
1 'polypeptide(L)'
;MDVAAALATAILMSACPAETPPAMALDGVPQVLVAGRSYEVGLASTGAGTAVSGWTLGVFDRLGRGWSADLPSLGFRQAFSVGMTGAPYAVSGAYVESLLGGGTCTRTLSLSVPVERRVLGVVACRRGEVEPRTLTLGCDDAQRVRLRGLTWRGWNDDVAVGRGAGGVRVRLSRPRECAELDGFIYTRARVDGRTYRVDCPITD
;
A
#
# COMPACT_ATOMS: atom_id res chain seq x y z
N MET A 1 46.41 9.34 -14.95
CA MET A 1 45.94 8.97 -13.61
C MET A 1 44.64 8.22 -13.80
N ASP A 2 44.73 6.89 -13.81
CA ASP A 2 43.61 5.97 -13.90
C ASP A 2 42.74 6.06 -12.65
N VAL A 3 41.46 6.34 -12.85
CA VAL A 3 40.40 6.17 -11.85
C VAL A 3 39.32 5.30 -12.48
N ALA A 4 39.70 4.10 -12.91
CA ALA A 4 38.81 3.12 -13.53
C ALA A 4 39.12 1.71 -13.00
N ALA A 5 39.04 1.53 -11.68
CA ALA A 5 39.01 0.21 -11.06
C ALA A 5 38.52 0.28 -9.61
N ALA A 6 37.22 0.41 -9.42
CA ALA A 6 36.54 -0.07 -8.22
C ALA A 6 35.41 -0.99 -8.68
N LEU A 7 35.79 -2.11 -9.30
CA LEU A 7 34.89 -3.22 -9.58
C LEU A 7 34.48 -3.82 -8.23
N ALA A 8 33.23 -3.55 -7.84
CA ALA A 8 32.59 -4.22 -6.72
C ALA A 8 32.65 -5.74 -6.96
N THR A 9 33.46 -6.43 -6.17
CA THR A 9 33.43 -7.90 -6.11
C THR A 9 32.13 -8.30 -5.42
N ALA A 10 31.07 -8.51 -6.19
CA ALA A 10 29.92 -9.26 -5.71
C ALA A 10 30.39 -10.71 -5.53
N ILE A 11 30.73 -11.09 -4.31
CA ILE A 11 30.83 -12.51 -3.94
C ILE A 11 29.44 -13.07 -4.20
N LEU A 12 29.31 -13.88 -5.25
CA LEU A 12 28.11 -14.67 -5.53
C LEU A 12 27.99 -15.72 -4.43
N MET A 13 27.44 -15.31 -3.29
CA MET A 13 27.07 -16.23 -2.23
C MET A 13 25.98 -17.14 -2.75
N SER A 14 26.13 -18.45 -2.53
CA SER A 14 25.13 -19.44 -2.93
C SER A 14 23.82 -19.21 -2.19
N ALA A 15 22.69 -19.46 -2.85
CA ALA A 15 21.39 -19.48 -2.18
C ALA A 15 21.37 -20.55 -1.07
N CYS A 16 20.69 -20.26 0.04
CA CYS A 16 20.52 -21.25 1.10
C CYS A 16 19.73 -22.48 0.60
N PRO A 17 20.06 -23.70 1.06
CA PRO A 17 19.31 -24.90 0.68
C PRO A 17 17.84 -24.78 1.07
N ALA A 18 16.92 -25.10 0.16
CA ALA A 18 15.48 -24.93 0.37
C ALA A 18 14.93 -25.69 1.59
N GLU A 19 15.55 -26.83 1.93
CA GLU A 19 15.15 -27.71 3.04
C GLU A 19 15.53 -27.15 4.42
N THR A 20 16.41 -26.14 4.48
CA THR A 20 16.83 -25.55 5.75
C THR A 20 15.77 -24.56 6.23
N PRO A 21 15.28 -24.64 7.48
CA PRO A 21 14.34 -23.65 8.01
C PRO A 21 14.96 -22.23 7.98
N PRO A 22 14.19 -21.21 7.55
CA PRO A 22 14.71 -19.84 7.45
C PRO A 22 14.95 -19.23 8.83
N ALA A 23 16.08 -18.54 9.00
CA ALA A 23 16.41 -17.85 10.24
C ALA A 23 15.60 -16.58 10.51
N MET A 24 14.99 -16.03 9.47
CA MET A 24 14.14 -14.83 9.55
C MET A 24 12.80 -15.07 8.83
N ALA A 25 11.80 -14.29 9.20
CA ALA A 25 10.52 -14.18 8.53
C ALA A 25 10.19 -12.72 8.23
N LEU A 26 9.36 -12.49 7.21
CA LEU A 26 8.72 -11.19 7.00
C LEU A 26 7.72 -10.95 8.13
N ASP A 27 7.84 -9.80 8.80
CA ASP A 27 6.98 -9.41 9.92
C ASP A 27 6.20 -8.13 9.57
N GLY A 28 5.00 -7.98 10.12
CA GLY A 28 4.12 -6.82 9.88
C GLY A 28 3.37 -6.83 8.54
N VAL A 29 3.54 -7.87 7.71
CA VAL A 29 2.85 -7.98 6.42
C VAL A 29 1.39 -8.43 6.63
N PRO A 30 0.38 -7.60 6.28
CA PRO A 30 -1.01 -7.99 6.43
C PRO A 30 -1.41 -9.05 5.38
N GLN A 31 -2.48 -9.80 5.66
CA GLN A 31 -3.04 -10.76 4.69
C GLN A 31 -3.58 -10.10 3.42
N VAL A 32 -4.02 -8.84 3.54
CA VAL A 32 -4.54 -8.01 2.45
C VAL A 32 -4.06 -6.57 2.67
N LEU A 33 -3.54 -5.93 1.63
CA LEU A 33 -3.20 -4.51 1.66
C LEU A 33 -4.39 -3.67 1.20
N VAL A 34 -4.69 -2.59 1.91
CA VAL A 34 -5.60 -1.53 1.47
C VAL A 34 -4.80 -0.45 0.75
N ALA A 35 -5.22 -0.07 -0.45
CA ALA A 35 -4.58 0.99 -1.22
C ALA A 35 -4.58 2.34 -0.48
N GLY A 36 -3.44 3.05 -0.51
CA GLY A 36 -3.24 4.37 0.09
C GLY A 36 -3.00 4.34 1.59
N ARG A 37 -3.18 3.17 2.22
CA ARG A 37 -2.86 2.95 3.63
C ARG A 37 -1.37 2.65 3.81
N SER A 38 -0.82 3.12 4.91
CA SER A 38 0.55 2.96 5.33
C SER A 38 0.67 1.73 6.21
N TYR A 39 1.70 0.94 5.94
CA TYR A 39 2.06 -0.28 6.65
C TYR A 39 3.52 -0.22 7.03
N GLU A 40 3.90 -1.01 8.02
CA GLU A 40 5.30 -1.24 8.37
C GLU A 40 5.63 -2.71 8.21
N VAL A 41 6.71 -3.00 7.50
CA VAL A 41 7.27 -4.34 7.35
C VAL A 41 8.66 -4.39 7.94
N GLY A 42 9.00 -5.52 8.57
CA GLY A 42 10.31 -5.82 9.10
C GLY A 42 10.79 -7.23 8.73
N LEU A 43 12.02 -7.54 9.13
CA LEU A 43 12.51 -8.90 9.26
C LEU A 43 12.61 -9.25 10.74
N ALA A 44 11.96 -10.34 11.15
CA ALA A 44 11.99 -10.86 12.51
C ALA A 44 12.67 -12.23 12.56
N SER A 45 13.42 -12.51 13.63
CA SER A 45 14.03 -13.83 13.81
C SER A 45 12.97 -14.89 14.07
N THR A 46 13.16 -16.07 13.47
CA THR A 46 12.30 -17.25 13.71
C THR A 46 12.80 -18.11 14.88
N GLY A 47 14.01 -17.83 15.39
CA GLY A 47 14.71 -18.71 16.34
C GLY A 47 15.35 -19.96 15.70
N ALA A 48 15.13 -20.20 14.41
CA ALA A 48 15.90 -21.18 13.65
C ALA A 48 17.17 -20.53 13.10
N GLY A 49 18.29 -21.26 13.01
CA GLY A 49 19.51 -20.78 12.35
C GLY A 49 20.09 -19.46 12.91
N THR A 50 20.88 -18.76 12.09
CA THR A 50 21.49 -17.48 12.48
C THR A 50 21.66 -16.59 11.25
N ALA A 51 20.93 -15.48 11.20
CA ALA A 51 21.13 -14.41 10.24
C ALA A 51 22.31 -13.52 10.68
N VAL A 52 23.23 -13.23 9.77
CA VAL A 52 24.51 -12.58 10.12
C VAL A 52 24.71 -11.21 9.51
N SER A 53 24.14 -10.92 8.33
CA SER A 53 24.31 -9.62 7.66
C SER A 53 23.39 -9.46 6.44
N GLY A 54 23.51 -8.32 5.73
CA GLY A 54 22.96 -8.12 4.38
C GLY A 54 21.45 -8.04 4.33
N TRP A 55 20.81 -7.54 5.40
CA TRP A 55 19.36 -7.50 5.51
C TRP A 55 18.79 -6.44 4.57
N THR A 56 17.91 -6.86 3.68
CA THR A 56 17.20 -5.97 2.77
C THR A 56 15.70 -6.19 2.88
N LEU A 57 14.92 -5.16 2.59
CA LEU A 57 13.48 -5.24 2.41
C LEU A 57 13.08 -4.54 1.12
N GLY A 58 12.05 -5.05 0.47
CA GLY A 58 11.48 -4.42 -0.71
C GLY A 58 9.99 -4.70 -0.86
N VAL A 59 9.33 -3.81 -1.60
CA VAL A 59 7.92 -3.94 -1.97
C VAL A 59 7.79 -3.62 -3.45
N PHE A 60 7.25 -4.56 -4.22
CA PHE A 60 7.15 -4.48 -5.67
C PHE A 60 5.74 -4.78 -6.14
N ASP A 61 5.30 -4.10 -7.19
CA ASP A 61 4.04 -4.40 -7.87
C ASP A 61 4.19 -5.62 -8.80
N ARG A 62 3.08 -6.08 -9.40
CA ARG A 62 3.06 -7.21 -10.34
C ARG A 62 3.96 -7.04 -11.58
N LEU A 63 4.39 -5.82 -11.88
CA LEU A 63 5.28 -5.49 -13.00
C LEU A 63 6.74 -5.36 -12.54
N GLY A 64 7.04 -5.64 -11.26
CA GLY A 64 8.36 -5.50 -10.67
C GLY A 64 8.76 -4.06 -10.33
N ARG A 65 7.81 -3.10 -10.37
CA ARG A 65 8.09 -1.71 -10.01
C ARG A 65 7.90 -1.53 -8.51
N GLY A 66 8.85 -0.89 -7.85
CA GLY A 66 8.83 -0.78 -6.40
C GLY A 66 10.09 -0.17 -5.86
N TRP A 67 10.36 -0.48 -4.59
CA TRP A 67 11.59 -0.08 -3.92
C TRP A 67 12.21 -1.27 -3.20
N SER A 68 13.52 -1.19 -2.99
CA SER A 68 14.28 -2.07 -2.10
C SER A 68 15.28 -1.21 -1.33
N ALA A 69 15.52 -1.55 -0.07
CA ALA A 69 16.46 -0.85 0.78
C ALA A 69 17.24 -1.83 1.65
N ASP A 70 18.50 -1.49 1.91
CA ASP A 70 19.30 -2.12 2.95
C ASP A 70 18.81 -1.63 4.32
N LEU A 71 18.68 -2.54 5.27
CA LEU A 71 18.27 -2.20 6.63
C LEU A 71 19.50 -1.95 7.51
N PRO A 72 19.43 -0.97 8.43
CA PRO A 72 20.56 -0.66 9.30
C PRO A 72 20.79 -1.72 10.39
N SER A 73 19.76 -2.49 10.75
CA SER A 73 19.84 -3.52 11.79
C SER A 73 18.64 -4.48 11.74
N LEU A 74 18.77 -5.62 12.41
CA LEU A 74 17.65 -6.53 12.70
C LEU A 74 16.60 -5.84 13.58
N GLY A 75 15.32 -6.10 13.30
CA GLY A 75 14.20 -5.45 13.98
C GLY A 75 13.86 -4.06 13.44
N PHE A 76 14.65 -3.50 12.51
CA PHE A 76 14.25 -2.30 11.78
C PHE A 76 12.98 -2.55 10.97
N ARG A 77 12.08 -1.57 10.99
CA ARG A 77 10.83 -1.58 10.23
C ARG A 77 10.80 -0.45 9.23
N GLN A 78 10.31 -0.75 8.04
CA GLN A 78 10.20 0.20 6.94
C GLN A 78 8.73 0.45 6.63
N ALA A 79 8.34 1.73 6.70
CA ALA A 79 7.01 2.15 6.29
C ALA A 79 6.87 2.14 4.76
N PHE A 80 5.69 1.76 4.27
CA PHE A 80 5.32 1.80 2.86
C PHE A 80 3.81 1.95 2.68
N SER A 81 3.38 2.46 1.52
CA SER A 81 1.99 2.41 1.05
C SER A 81 1.93 1.74 -0.31
N VAL A 82 0.74 1.30 -0.72
CA VAL A 82 0.51 0.73 -2.05
C VAL A 82 -0.54 1.52 -2.81
N GLY A 83 -0.38 1.60 -4.13
CA GLY A 83 -1.29 2.30 -5.00
C GLY A 83 -2.56 1.50 -5.32
N MET A 84 -3.50 2.15 -6.00
CA MET A 84 -4.71 1.51 -6.52
C MET A 84 -4.46 0.54 -7.68
N THR A 85 -3.29 0.64 -8.32
CA THR A 85 -2.89 -0.16 -9.47
C THR A 85 -1.53 -0.78 -9.17
N GLY A 86 -1.34 -2.05 -9.55
CA GLY A 86 -0.10 -2.77 -9.29
C GLY A 86 -0.28 -4.09 -8.55
N ALA A 87 -1.46 -4.35 -7.99
CA ALA A 87 -1.76 -5.58 -7.28
C ALA A 87 -1.66 -6.85 -8.16
N PRO A 88 -1.30 -8.01 -7.59
CA PRO A 88 -0.82 -8.18 -6.21
C PRO A 88 0.57 -7.57 -6.02
N TYR A 89 0.89 -7.17 -4.80
CA TYR A 89 2.23 -6.69 -4.46
C TYR A 89 3.05 -7.83 -3.87
N ALA A 90 4.34 -7.87 -4.16
CA ALA A 90 5.30 -8.77 -3.53
C ALA A 90 6.06 -7.99 -2.46
N VAL A 91 6.00 -8.46 -1.22
CA VAL A 91 6.88 -8.01 -0.14
C VAL A 91 8.03 -9.01 -0.06
N SER A 92 9.26 -8.53 -0.17
CA SER A 92 10.44 -9.36 -0.15
C SER A 92 11.43 -8.92 0.91
N GLY A 93 12.27 -9.85 1.33
CA GLY A 93 13.46 -9.55 2.12
C GLY A 93 14.58 -10.51 1.80
N ALA A 94 15.81 -10.04 1.84
CA ALA A 94 16.98 -10.90 1.68
C ALA A 94 17.93 -10.71 2.85
N TYR A 95 18.70 -11.74 3.19
CA TYR A 95 19.72 -11.68 4.22
C TYR A 95 20.74 -12.81 4.05
N VAL A 96 21.89 -12.66 4.69
CA VAL A 96 22.91 -13.70 4.78
C VAL A 96 22.69 -14.54 6.02
N GLU A 97 22.71 -15.86 5.85
CA GLU A 97 22.53 -16.86 6.90
C GLU A 97 23.78 -17.72 7.04
N SER A 98 24.10 -18.12 8.27
CA SER A 98 25.19 -19.06 8.54
C SER A 98 24.69 -20.51 8.43
N LEU A 99 25.45 -21.37 7.76
CA LEU A 99 25.10 -22.80 7.61
C LEU A 99 25.62 -23.64 8.79
N LEU A 100 24.84 -24.63 9.20
CA LEU A 100 25.27 -25.69 10.13
C LEU A 100 26.40 -26.50 9.45
N GLY A 101 27.63 -26.34 9.93
CA GLY A 101 28.82 -26.96 9.32
C GLY A 101 29.82 -25.97 8.72
N GLY A 102 29.54 -24.67 8.78
CA GLY A 102 30.43 -23.61 8.32
C GLY A 102 30.05 -23.04 6.95
N GLY A 103 30.49 -21.80 6.70
CA GLY A 103 30.10 -21.05 5.52
C GLY A 103 28.79 -20.27 5.67
N THR A 104 28.48 -19.49 4.65
CA THR A 104 27.32 -18.59 4.63
C THR A 104 26.58 -18.70 3.29
N CYS A 105 25.29 -18.43 3.32
CA CYS A 105 24.42 -18.45 2.15
C CYS A 105 23.49 -17.25 2.15
N THR A 106 22.94 -16.89 1.00
CA THR A 106 21.93 -15.84 0.90
C THR A 106 20.54 -16.47 0.88
N ARG A 107 19.63 -15.95 1.72
CA ARG A 107 18.23 -16.32 1.68
C ARG A 107 17.39 -15.15 1.21
N THR A 108 16.41 -15.45 0.35
CA THR A 108 15.39 -14.49 -0.08
C THR A 108 14.03 -15.02 0.32
N LEU A 109 13.25 -14.17 0.99
CA LEU A 109 11.86 -14.37 1.35
C LEU A 109 11.00 -13.54 0.41
N SER A 110 9.86 -14.07 0.00
CA SER A 110 8.90 -13.33 -0.82
C SER A 110 7.48 -13.76 -0.47
N LEU A 111 6.60 -12.79 -0.26
CA LEU A 111 5.19 -12.99 -0.02
C LEU A 111 4.38 -12.15 -1.00
N SER A 112 3.52 -12.79 -1.78
CA SER A 112 2.54 -12.10 -2.62
C SER A 112 1.31 -11.76 -1.79
N VAL A 113 0.95 -10.48 -1.75
CA VAL A 113 -0.14 -9.94 -0.95
C VAL A 113 -1.18 -9.31 -1.89
N PRO A 114 -2.45 -9.75 -1.84
CA PRO A 114 -3.52 -9.12 -2.60
C PRO A 114 -3.80 -7.71 -2.07
N VAL A 115 -4.42 -6.89 -2.92
CA VAL A 115 -4.86 -5.54 -2.53
C VAL A 115 -6.38 -5.47 -2.57
N GLU A 116 -6.96 -4.92 -1.51
CA GLU A 116 -8.32 -4.45 -1.48
C GLU A 116 -8.36 -2.96 -1.85
N ARG A 117 -9.15 -2.65 -2.86
CA ARG A 117 -9.35 -1.28 -3.29
C ARG A 117 -10.43 -0.62 -2.43
N ARG A 118 -10.02 0.39 -1.64
CA ARG A 118 -10.93 1.23 -0.84
C ARG A 118 -10.69 2.70 -1.19
N VAL A 119 -11.72 3.37 -1.70
CA VAL A 119 -11.73 4.81 -1.96
C VAL A 119 -12.80 5.41 -1.06
N LEU A 120 -12.40 6.27 -0.14
CA LEU A 120 -13.31 6.89 0.82
C LEU A 120 -14.32 7.80 0.11
N GLY A 121 -15.56 7.69 0.58
CA GLY A 121 -16.66 8.52 0.13
C GLY A 121 -16.65 9.90 0.78
N VAL A 122 -17.20 10.88 0.08
CA VAL A 122 -17.37 12.23 0.65
C VAL A 122 -18.57 12.24 1.61
N VAL A 123 -18.37 11.72 2.81
CA VAL A 123 -19.27 11.92 3.95
C VAL A 123 -18.40 11.90 5.20
N ALA A 124 -18.06 13.07 5.76
CA ALA A 124 -17.49 13.21 7.12
C ALA A 124 -16.66 11.97 7.56
N CYS A 125 -15.52 11.75 6.90
CA CYS A 125 -14.91 10.42 6.77
C CYS A 125 -14.63 9.76 8.12
N ARG A 126 -15.26 8.60 8.39
CA ARG A 126 -14.79 7.66 9.41
C ARG A 126 -13.93 6.57 8.77
N ARG A 127 -12.94 6.06 9.52
CA ARG A 127 -11.97 5.05 9.05
C ARG A 127 -12.68 3.72 8.72
N GLY A 128 -12.49 3.20 7.50
CA GLY A 128 -12.86 1.82 7.12
C GLY A 128 -14.16 1.63 6.33
N GLU A 129 -14.45 2.48 5.34
CA GLU A 129 -15.84 2.69 4.90
C GLU A 129 -16.50 1.72 3.91
N VAL A 130 -17.80 1.58 4.17
CA VAL A 130 -18.90 0.93 3.45
C VAL A 130 -19.54 1.94 2.48
N GLU A 131 -20.27 1.48 1.47
CA GLU A 131 -21.04 2.33 0.56
C GLU A 131 -21.92 3.37 1.32
N PRO A 132 -21.75 4.69 1.08
CA PRO A 132 -22.43 5.73 1.83
C PRO A 132 -23.85 5.96 1.34
N ARG A 133 -24.86 5.73 2.18
CA ARG A 133 -26.27 5.99 1.81
C ARG A 133 -26.65 7.48 1.69
N THR A 134 -25.75 8.37 2.11
CA THR A 134 -25.96 9.82 2.19
C THR A 134 -24.72 10.54 1.69
N LEU A 135 -24.86 11.71 1.07
CA LEU A 135 -23.75 12.57 0.63
C LEU A 135 -24.00 13.99 1.14
N THR A 136 -23.00 14.66 1.71
CA THR A 136 -23.09 16.08 2.09
C THR A 136 -22.09 16.86 1.25
N LEU A 137 -22.55 17.86 0.51
CA LEU A 137 -21.73 18.70 -0.34
C LEU A 137 -21.72 20.13 0.20
N GLY A 138 -20.54 20.70 0.44
CA GLY A 138 -20.40 22.13 0.64
C GLY A 138 -20.38 22.84 -0.71
N CYS A 139 -21.25 23.83 -0.89
CA CYS A 139 -21.02 24.88 -1.87
C CYS A 139 -20.12 25.94 -1.20
N ASP A 140 -19.22 26.57 -1.96
CA ASP A 140 -18.27 27.60 -1.49
C ASP A 140 -18.96 28.79 -0.77
N ASP A 141 -20.29 28.86 -0.86
CA ASP A 141 -21.15 29.88 -0.25
C ASP A 141 -22.15 29.21 0.74
N ALA A 142 -21.66 28.75 1.89
CA ALA A 142 -22.39 28.36 3.12
C ALA A 142 -23.53 27.31 3.05
N GLN A 143 -24.04 26.91 1.88
CA GLN A 143 -25.11 25.92 1.76
C GLN A 143 -24.54 24.51 1.61
N ARG A 144 -24.78 23.69 2.64
CA ARG A 144 -24.52 22.24 2.60
C ARG A 144 -25.73 21.52 2.00
N VAL A 145 -25.59 20.95 0.81
CA VAL A 145 -26.63 20.10 0.20
C VAL A 145 -26.44 18.67 0.69
N ARG A 146 -27.45 18.13 1.38
CA ARG A 146 -27.44 16.73 1.84
C ARG A 146 -28.34 15.86 0.96
N LEU A 147 -27.74 14.98 0.18
CA LEU A 147 -28.44 13.97 -0.62
C LEU A 147 -28.59 12.70 0.21
N ARG A 148 -29.80 12.15 0.30
CA ARG A 148 -30.12 10.93 1.07
C ARG A 148 -30.67 9.83 0.17
N GLY A 149 -30.51 8.57 0.59
CA GLY A 149 -31.10 7.42 -0.10
C GLY A 149 -30.46 7.16 -1.45
N LEU A 150 -29.14 7.28 -1.54
CA LEU A 150 -28.40 6.99 -2.75
C LEU A 150 -28.16 5.48 -2.88
N THR A 151 -28.42 4.94 -4.06
CA THR A 151 -27.97 3.60 -4.48
C THR A 151 -26.76 3.75 -5.38
N TRP A 152 -25.64 3.12 -5.04
CA TRP A 152 -24.40 3.27 -5.79
C TRP A 152 -24.14 2.12 -6.76
N ARG A 153 -23.38 2.44 -7.81
CA ARG A 153 -22.75 1.50 -8.72
C ARG A 153 -21.29 1.89 -8.91
N GLY A 154 -20.39 0.90 -8.92
CA GLY A 154 -18.95 1.13 -9.07
C GLY A 154 -18.34 1.81 -7.83
N TRP A 155 -18.87 1.50 -6.65
CA TRP A 155 -18.23 1.95 -5.40
C TRP A 155 -16.80 1.40 -5.34
N ASN A 156 -15.84 2.23 -4.91
CA ASN A 156 -14.38 1.95 -4.93
C ASN A 156 -13.72 1.84 -6.32
N ASP A 157 -14.45 1.99 -7.43
CA ASP A 157 -13.85 2.07 -8.77
C ASP A 157 -13.26 3.47 -9.05
N ASP A 158 -12.65 3.67 -10.22
CA ASP A 158 -12.23 5.00 -10.69
C ASP A 158 -13.38 6.01 -10.76
N VAL A 159 -14.62 5.50 -10.88
CA VAL A 159 -15.86 6.26 -10.96
C VAL A 159 -16.98 5.52 -10.22
N ALA A 160 -17.55 6.17 -9.20
CA ALA A 160 -18.77 5.71 -8.54
C ALA A 160 -19.97 6.56 -8.97
N VAL A 161 -21.13 5.94 -9.19
CA VAL A 161 -22.37 6.62 -9.57
C VAL A 161 -23.46 6.33 -8.56
N GLY A 162 -23.91 7.35 -7.85
CA GLY A 162 -25.05 7.31 -6.93
C GLY A 162 -26.33 7.79 -7.61
N ARG A 163 -27.45 7.09 -7.42
CA ARG A 163 -28.78 7.51 -7.87
C ARG A 163 -29.70 7.70 -6.68
N GLY A 164 -30.34 8.86 -6.59
CA GLY A 164 -31.27 9.20 -5.51
C GLY A 164 -32.72 9.35 -5.99
N ALA A 165 -33.63 9.54 -5.04
CA ALA A 165 -35.01 9.90 -5.32
C ALA A 165 -35.09 11.21 -6.14
N GLY A 166 -36.14 11.36 -6.95
CA GLY A 166 -36.33 12.55 -7.80
C GLY A 166 -35.40 12.63 -9.01
N GLY A 167 -34.73 11.54 -9.40
CA GLY A 167 -33.86 11.49 -10.57
C GLY A 167 -32.45 12.04 -10.36
N VAL A 168 -32.11 12.45 -9.13
CA VAL A 168 -30.78 12.99 -8.78
C VAL A 168 -29.70 11.96 -9.09
N ARG A 169 -28.66 12.40 -9.82
CA ARG A 169 -27.51 11.57 -10.16
C ARG A 169 -26.22 12.20 -9.67
N VAL A 170 -25.51 11.47 -8.81
CA VAL A 170 -24.18 11.79 -8.31
C VAL A 170 -23.15 10.95 -9.05
N ARG A 171 -22.06 11.55 -9.50
CA ARG A 171 -20.87 10.87 -10.00
C ARG A 171 -19.66 11.31 -9.19
N LEU A 172 -19.05 10.40 -8.45
CA LEU A 172 -17.75 10.59 -7.84
C LEU A 172 -16.66 10.07 -8.79
N SER A 173 -15.54 10.76 -8.87
CA SER A 173 -14.44 10.41 -9.78
C SER A 173 -13.12 11.01 -9.32
N ARG A 174 -12.04 10.64 -10.01
CA ARG A 174 -10.66 11.09 -9.72
C ARG A 174 -10.23 10.70 -8.30
N PRO A 175 -10.15 9.39 -8.01
CA PRO A 175 -9.52 8.98 -6.76
C PRO A 175 -8.07 9.48 -6.71
N ARG A 176 -7.69 10.11 -5.60
CA ARG A 176 -6.31 10.51 -5.32
C ARG A 176 -5.94 10.10 -3.90
N GLU A 177 -4.67 9.79 -3.70
CA GLU A 177 -4.11 9.49 -2.38
C GLU A 177 -4.17 10.77 -1.52
N CYS A 178 -4.56 10.60 -0.26
CA CYS A 178 -4.67 11.64 0.76
C CYS A 178 -3.89 11.13 1.97
N ALA A 179 -2.70 11.72 2.19
CA ALA A 179 -1.74 11.25 3.19
C ALA A 179 -2.30 11.39 4.61
N GLU A 180 -3.08 12.44 4.85
CA GLU A 180 -3.72 12.75 6.13
C GLU A 180 -4.73 11.69 6.57
N LEU A 181 -5.39 11.04 5.61
CA LEU A 181 -6.37 9.97 5.87
C LEU A 181 -5.81 8.58 5.67
N ASP A 182 -4.57 8.47 5.22
CA ASP A 182 -3.91 7.20 4.94
C ASP A 182 -4.77 6.32 4.00
N GLY A 183 -5.18 6.91 2.88
CA GLY A 183 -6.08 6.27 1.91
C GLY A 183 -6.35 7.10 0.65
N PHE A 184 -7.18 6.56 -0.24
CA PHE A 184 -7.65 7.27 -1.43
C PHE A 184 -9.00 7.94 -1.19
N ILE A 185 -9.22 9.15 -1.74
CA ILE A 185 -10.50 9.86 -1.73
C ILE A 185 -10.94 10.24 -3.14
N TYR A 186 -12.25 10.28 -3.40
CA TYR A 186 -12.75 10.88 -4.64
C TYR A 186 -12.63 12.41 -4.59
N THR A 187 -11.78 12.99 -5.44
CA THR A 187 -11.51 14.44 -5.46
C THR A 187 -12.48 15.26 -6.32
N ARG A 188 -13.46 14.60 -6.95
CA ARG A 188 -14.45 15.23 -7.81
C ARG A 188 -15.82 14.62 -7.65
N ALA A 189 -16.80 15.45 -7.33
CA ALA A 189 -18.22 15.10 -7.37
C ALA A 189 -18.91 15.84 -8.52
N ARG A 190 -19.80 15.18 -9.26
CA ARG A 190 -20.70 15.80 -10.23
C ARG A 190 -22.13 15.45 -9.88
N VAL A 191 -22.98 16.46 -9.64
CA VAL A 191 -24.39 16.30 -9.30
C VAL A 191 -25.22 17.06 -10.32
N ASP A 192 -26.11 16.35 -11.01
CA ASP A 192 -27.06 16.93 -11.98
C ASP A 192 -26.41 17.93 -12.96
N GLY A 193 -25.18 17.59 -13.40
CA GLY A 193 -24.40 18.38 -14.36
C GLY A 193 -23.40 19.37 -13.73
N ARG A 194 -23.57 19.77 -12.47
CA ARG A 194 -22.64 20.65 -11.75
C ARG A 194 -21.48 19.87 -11.16
N THR A 195 -20.27 20.43 -11.20
CA THR A 195 -19.05 19.76 -10.73
C THR A 195 -18.48 20.49 -9.52
N TYR A 196 -18.13 19.73 -8.50
CA TYR A 196 -17.58 20.18 -7.23
C TYR A 196 -16.19 19.56 -7.03
N ARG A 197 -15.26 20.35 -6.51
CA ARG A 197 -13.96 19.85 -6.03
C ARG A 197 -14.12 19.33 -4.61
N VAL A 198 -13.32 18.34 -4.28
CA VAL A 198 -13.24 17.75 -2.95
C VAL A 198 -11.78 17.74 -2.59
N ASP A 199 -11.43 18.48 -1.55
CA ASP A 199 -10.05 18.69 -1.13
C ASP A 199 -9.72 17.84 0.12
N CYS A 200 -8.43 17.60 0.30
CA CYS A 200 -7.83 16.96 1.47
C CYS A 200 -6.92 18.04 2.13
N PRO A 201 -7.01 18.30 3.44
CA PRO A 201 -7.87 17.67 4.44
C PRO A 201 -9.33 18.18 4.36
N ILE A 202 -10.28 17.35 4.76
CA ILE A 202 -11.67 17.79 4.95
C ILE A 202 -11.70 18.60 6.26
N THR A 203 -11.69 19.92 6.17
CA THR A 203 -11.93 20.80 7.32
C THR A 203 -13.40 20.67 7.77
N ASP A 204 -13.63 20.40 9.05
CA ASP A 204 -14.96 20.19 9.67
C ASP A 204 -15.97 21.35 9.42
#